data_AF-A0A964QRS4-F1
#
_entry.id   AF-A0A964QRS4-F1
#
_cell.length_a   1.000
_cell.length_b   1.000
_cell.length_c   1.000
_cell.angle_alpha   90.00
_cell.angle_beta   90.00
_cell.angle_gamma   90.00
#
_symmetry.space_group_name_H-M   'P 1'
#
loop_
_entity.id
_entity.type
_entity.pdbx_description
1 polymer ?
#
loop_
_entity_poly.entity_id
_entity_poly.type
_entity_poly.pdbx_seq_one_letter_code
_entity_poly.pdbx_strand_id
1 'polypeptide(L)'
;MINKEKLAVSLASGVMLFSATFAFAQAPSVGNVPPPKPLPTVRPVKAISEARKEAVEVRKEAVSNSKEQIKEIKNKAKEQIKDTREQLRETKEQSRMQVKETVKATQEARKEAMEAARKTRITALETARTAMKAALDSATATRDTALKSAKDVMNTAMTAAKTNNSVEAEKAARDANKAAVQVARDAYKTAAQAARDAYNVSVKAANDAFKQAEIAAKPAPAVKTAAPSATSTITTTTQ
;
A
#
# COMPACT_ATOMS: atom_id res chain seq x y z
N MET A 1 6.76 25.89 -15.92
CA MET A 1 7.83 26.14 -14.92
C MET A 1 7.87 24.95 -13.98
N ILE A 2 8.88 24.10 -14.16
CA ILE A 2 9.08 22.83 -13.47
C ILE A 2 10.28 23.05 -12.55
N ASN A 3 10.11 22.96 -11.22
CA ASN A 3 11.23 22.92 -10.29
C ASN A 3 11.71 21.47 -10.15
N LYS A 4 12.69 21.13 -10.98
CA LYS A 4 13.68 20.09 -10.73
C LYS A 4 14.79 20.75 -9.89
N GLU A 5 15.06 20.25 -8.69
CA GLU A 5 16.42 20.18 -8.10
C GLU A 5 16.36 19.78 -6.63
N LYS A 6 16.94 18.60 -6.35
CA LYS A 6 17.86 18.26 -5.24
C LYS A 6 17.99 16.72 -5.25
N LEU A 7 18.90 16.19 -6.09
CA LEU A 7 20.29 15.81 -5.73
C LEU A 7 20.31 14.91 -4.49
N ALA A 8 20.31 13.58 -4.69
CA ALA A 8 21.51 12.76 -4.92
C ALA A 8 22.41 12.67 -3.66
N VAL A 9 22.23 11.58 -2.92
CA VAL A 9 23.23 11.03 -1.99
C VAL A 9 23.17 9.51 -2.20
N SER A 10 23.97 9.04 -3.14
CA SER A 10 25.23 8.31 -2.89
C SER A 10 24.97 6.86 -2.48
N LEU A 11 24.88 5.99 -3.49
CA LEU A 11 25.25 4.59 -3.39
C LEU A 11 26.73 4.53 -3.02
N ALA A 12 27.03 4.16 -1.78
CA ALA A 12 28.35 3.71 -1.39
C ALA A 12 28.26 2.23 -1.01
N SER A 13 28.54 1.40 -2.01
CA SER A 13 28.96 0.01 -1.88
C SER A 13 30.10 -0.08 -0.87
N GLY A 14 29.89 -0.81 0.22
CA GLY A 14 30.87 -1.01 1.28
C GLY A 14 30.70 -2.38 1.91
N VAL A 15 30.82 -3.44 1.10
CA VAL A 15 31.03 -4.80 1.60
C VAL A 15 32.44 -4.85 2.18
N MET A 16 32.58 -4.59 3.48
CA MET A 16 33.77 -5.02 4.21
C MET A 16 33.61 -6.48 4.58
N LEU A 17 34.29 -7.34 3.81
CA LEU A 17 34.69 -8.67 4.28
C LEU A 17 35.50 -8.48 5.58
N PHE A 18 34.91 -8.78 6.73
CA PHE A 18 35.69 -9.06 7.92
C PHE A 18 36.09 -10.54 7.87
N SER A 19 37.31 -10.73 7.37
CA SER A 19 38.08 -11.98 7.40
C SER A 19 38.03 -12.61 8.80
N ALA A 20 37.66 -13.89 8.84
CA ALA A 20 37.70 -14.72 10.04
C ALA A 20 39.16 -14.90 10.51
N THR A 21 39.54 -14.22 11.59
CA THR A 21 40.77 -14.55 12.33
C THR A 21 40.41 -15.56 13.40
N PHE A 22 40.44 -16.84 13.02
CA PHE A 22 40.42 -17.96 13.94
C PHE A 22 41.74 -17.94 14.72
N ALA A 23 41.73 -17.49 15.97
CA ALA A 23 42.89 -17.60 16.85
C ALA A 23 43.04 -19.06 17.28
N PHE A 24 43.76 -19.84 16.45
CA PHE A 24 44.30 -21.14 16.80
C PHE A 24 45.45 -20.92 17.80
N ALA A 25 45.13 -20.91 19.09
CA ALA A 25 46.15 -20.94 20.13
C ALA A 25 46.83 -22.32 20.10
N GLN A 26 48.11 -22.27 19.73
CA GLN A 26 49.03 -23.38 19.54
C GLN A 26 49.06 -24.34 20.74
N ALA A 27 48.94 -25.63 20.43
CA ALA A 27 49.55 -26.68 21.24
C ALA A 27 51.08 -26.53 21.19
N PRO A 28 51.81 -26.56 22.32
CA PRO A 28 53.26 -26.64 22.28
C PRO A 28 53.70 -28.04 21.82
N SER A 29 54.27 -28.09 20.62
CA SER A 29 54.99 -29.24 20.07
C SER A 29 56.33 -29.44 20.80
N VAL A 30 56.47 -30.63 21.38
CA VAL A 30 57.62 -31.55 21.36
C VAL A 30 58.98 -30.96 20.90
N GLY A 31 59.99 -30.99 21.78
CA GLY A 31 61.39 -30.90 21.36
C GLY A 31 62.43 -30.48 22.41
N ASN A 32 62.75 -31.33 23.38
CA ASN A 32 64.15 -31.71 23.68
C ASN A 32 64.19 -32.87 24.70
N VAL A 33 64.59 -34.05 24.24
CA VAL A 33 64.77 -35.25 25.07
C VAL A 33 66.26 -35.36 25.42
N PRO A 34 66.68 -35.19 26.68
CA PRO A 34 68.03 -35.58 27.12
C PRO A 34 68.13 -37.12 27.23
N PRO A 35 69.35 -37.70 27.10
CA PRO A 35 69.55 -39.15 26.98
C PRO A 35 69.07 -39.93 28.22
N PRO A 36 68.69 -41.21 28.06
CA PRO A 36 68.12 -42.00 29.15
C PRO A 36 69.19 -42.33 30.19
N LYS A 37 68.98 -41.87 31.42
CA LYS A 37 69.67 -42.36 32.62
C LYS A 37 68.91 -43.56 33.21
N PRO A 38 69.62 -44.49 33.87
CA PRO A 38 69.25 -45.91 33.93
C PRO A 38 68.03 -46.18 34.80
N LEU A 39 67.36 -47.30 34.48
CA LEU A 39 66.23 -47.87 35.23
C LEU A 39 66.52 -47.90 36.74
N PRO A 40 65.57 -47.43 37.58
CA PRO A 40 65.40 -47.99 38.90
C PRO A 40 64.29 -49.05 38.84
N THR A 41 64.73 -50.29 39.00
CA THR A 41 64.25 -51.19 40.05
C THR A 41 62.73 -51.33 40.20
N VAL A 42 62.26 -52.54 39.90
CA VAL A 42 60.93 -53.10 40.21
C VAL A 42 60.28 -52.40 41.41
N ARG A 43 59.32 -51.49 41.14
CA ARG A 43 58.50 -50.91 42.20
C ARG A 43 57.45 -51.93 42.62
N PRO A 44 57.24 -52.18 43.92
CA PRO A 44 56.31 -53.19 44.39
C PRO A 44 54.90 -52.84 43.93
N VAL A 45 54.15 -53.84 43.45
CA VAL A 45 52.76 -53.77 42.94
C VAL A 45 51.83 -52.96 43.86
N LYS A 46 52.15 -52.88 45.16
CA LYS A 46 51.48 -52.07 46.19
C LYS A 46 51.55 -50.56 45.92
N ALA A 47 52.70 -50.01 45.52
CA ALA A 47 52.87 -48.58 45.24
C ALA A 47 52.12 -48.13 43.97
N ILE A 48 52.00 -49.02 42.98
CA ILE A 48 51.20 -48.77 41.77
C ILE A 48 49.70 -48.78 42.10
N SER A 49 49.27 -49.64 43.03
CA SER A 49 47.87 -49.72 43.46
C SER A 49 47.40 -48.53 44.30
N GLU A 50 48.29 -47.94 45.11
CA GLU A 50 47.99 -46.75 45.92
C GLU A 50 47.98 -45.48 45.09
N ALA A 51 48.97 -45.30 44.20
CA ALA A 51 48.94 -44.20 43.21
C ALA A 51 47.70 -44.27 42.29
N ARG A 52 47.20 -45.48 42.00
CA ARG A 52 45.97 -45.68 41.22
C ARG A 52 44.70 -45.40 42.03
N LYS A 53 44.68 -45.68 43.34
CA LYS A 53 43.55 -45.31 44.23
C LYS A 53 43.45 -43.80 44.37
N GLU A 54 44.58 -43.13 44.58
CA GLU A 54 44.68 -41.69 44.70
C GLU A 54 44.29 -40.98 43.38
N ALA A 55 44.76 -41.50 42.24
CA ALA A 55 44.32 -41.01 40.92
C ALA A 55 42.83 -41.25 40.63
N VAL A 56 42.22 -42.32 41.19
CA VAL A 56 40.79 -42.59 41.06
C VAL A 56 39.96 -41.64 41.94
N GLU A 57 40.43 -41.29 43.14
CA GLU A 57 39.76 -40.29 43.99
C GLU A 57 39.84 -38.88 43.41
N VAL A 58 41.03 -38.45 42.96
CA VAL A 58 41.20 -37.16 42.25
C VAL A 58 40.30 -37.10 41.00
N ARG A 59 40.16 -38.22 40.28
CA ARG A 59 39.25 -38.30 39.12
C ARG A 59 37.78 -38.27 39.52
N LYS A 60 37.38 -38.89 40.64
CA LYS A 60 36.01 -38.82 41.16
C LYS A 60 35.66 -37.40 41.59
N GLU A 61 36.57 -36.71 42.26
CA GLU A 61 36.39 -35.31 42.66
C GLU A 61 36.34 -34.38 41.44
N ALA A 62 37.23 -34.56 40.46
CA ALA A 62 37.18 -33.82 39.20
C ALA A 62 35.88 -34.07 38.43
N VAL A 63 35.36 -35.29 38.42
CA VAL A 63 34.07 -35.64 37.81
C VAL A 63 32.91 -35.05 38.60
N SER A 64 32.95 -35.04 39.93
CA SER A 64 31.92 -34.41 40.78
C SER A 64 31.86 -32.90 40.54
N ASN A 65 33.02 -32.24 40.55
CA ASN A 65 33.15 -30.81 40.32
C ASN A 65 32.70 -30.45 38.88
N SER A 66 33.07 -31.26 37.88
CA SER A 66 32.59 -31.10 36.50
C SER A 66 31.08 -31.28 36.37
N LYS A 67 30.47 -32.21 37.12
CA LYS A 67 29.01 -32.39 37.12
C LYS A 67 28.28 -31.19 37.72
N GLU A 68 28.82 -30.59 38.77
CA GLU A 68 28.25 -29.37 39.37
C GLU A 68 28.35 -28.18 38.42
N GLN A 69 29.51 -27.98 37.78
CA GLN A 69 29.70 -26.95 36.75
C GLN A 69 28.74 -27.15 35.56
N ILE A 70 28.56 -28.39 35.07
CA ILE A 70 27.59 -28.70 34.01
C ILE A 70 26.16 -28.38 34.46
N LYS A 71 25.81 -28.67 35.72
CA LYS A 71 24.48 -28.38 36.27
C LYS A 71 24.23 -26.87 36.35
N GLU A 72 25.24 -26.10 36.76
CA GLU A 72 25.16 -24.64 36.82
C GLU A 72 25.06 -24.02 35.42
N ILE A 73 25.89 -24.47 34.46
CA ILE A 73 25.83 -24.04 33.05
C ILE A 73 24.45 -24.35 32.46
N LYS A 74 23.91 -25.55 32.73
CA LYS A 74 22.58 -25.95 32.26
C LYS A 74 21.47 -25.08 32.86
N ASN A 75 21.58 -24.69 34.12
CA ASN A 75 20.61 -23.81 34.77
C ASN A 75 20.69 -22.39 34.22
N LYS A 76 21.90 -21.84 34.05
CA LYS A 76 22.11 -20.52 33.41
C LYS A 76 21.57 -20.51 31.98
N ALA A 77 21.87 -21.54 31.19
CA ALA A 77 21.37 -21.68 29.82
C ALA A 77 19.83 -21.78 29.78
N LYS A 78 19.21 -22.50 30.72
CA LYS A 78 17.74 -22.57 30.83
C LYS A 78 17.11 -21.21 31.11
N GLU A 79 17.68 -20.42 32.02
CA GLU A 79 17.13 -19.11 32.36
C GLU A 79 17.32 -18.11 31.20
N GLN A 80 18.50 -18.11 30.56
CA GLN A 80 18.73 -17.31 29.35
C GLN A 80 17.75 -17.65 28.21
N ILE A 81 17.45 -18.94 27.99
CA ILE A 81 16.47 -19.36 26.98
C ILE A 81 15.05 -18.90 27.35
N LYS A 82 14.72 -18.92 28.65
CA LYS A 82 13.41 -18.48 29.14
C LYS A 82 13.25 -16.96 28.95
N ASP A 83 14.24 -16.17 29.35
CA ASP A 83 14.25 -14.71 29.21
C ASP A 83 14.17 -14.31 27.72
N THR A 84 14.98 -14.95 26.87
CA THR A 84 14.96 -14.71 25.41
C THR A 84 13.58 -15.01 24.81
N ARG A 85 12.90 -16.06 25.29
CA ARG A 85 11.55 -16.42 24.83
C ARG A 85 10.50 -15.42 25.27
N GLU A 86 10.63 -14.85 26.46
CA GLU A 86 9.74 -13.82 26.98
C GLU A 86 9.91 -12.50 26.21
N GLN A 87 11.14 -12.05 26.00
CA GLN A 87 11.46 -10.90 25.13
C GLN A 87 10.93 -11.08 23.71
N LEU A 88 11.03 -12.29 23.14
CA LEU A 88 10.47 -12.59 21.82
C LEU A 88 8.93 -12.50 21.81
N ARG A 89 8.26 -12.91 22.89
CA ARG A 89 6.79 -12.78 23.01
C ARG A 89 6.38 -11.31 23.11
N GLU A 90 7.07 -10.53 23.92
CA GLU A 90 6.80 -9.09 24.07
C GLU A 90 7.02 -8.34 22.76
N THR A 91 8.16 -8.57 22.10
CA THR A 91 8.48 -7.97 20.78
C THR A 91 7.42 -8.34 19.75
N LYS A 92 6.98 -9.61 19.74
CA LYS A 92 5.91 -10.06 18.84
C LYS A 92 4.59 -9.36 19.13
N GLU A 93 4.20 -9.19 20.39
CA GLU A 93 2.95 -8.54 20.74
C GLU A 93 2.99 -7.04 20.44
N GLN A 94 4.11 -6.37 20.70
CA GLN A 94 4.33 -4.98 20.30
C GLN A 94 4.22 -4.79 18.79
N SER A 95 4.87 -5.65 17.99
CA SER A 95 4.76 -5.60 16.53
C SER A 95 3.32 -5.84 16.05
N ARG A 96 2.56 -6.74 16.71
CA ARG A 96 1.15 -6.97 16.40
C ARG A 96 0.28 -5.76 16.71
N MET A 97 0.54 -5.07 17.82
CA MET A 97 -0.21 -3.87 18.19
C MET A 97 0.08 -2.72 17.23
N GLN A 98 1.35 -2.50 16.87
CA GLN A 98 1.74 -1.51 15.86
C GLN A 98 1.11 -1.80 14.49
N VAL A 99 1.10 -3.07 14.06
CA VAL A 99 0.42 -3.47 12.81
C VAL A 99 -1.08 -3.22 12.91
N LYS A 100 -1.73 -3.54 14.03
CA LYS A 100 -3.17 -3.28 14.20
C LYS A 100 -3.49 -1.78 14.14
N GLU A 101 -2.68 -0.95 14.80
CA GLU A 101 -2.87 0.51 14.82
C GLU A 101 -2.67 1.11 13.44
N THR A 102 -1.60 0.75 12.74
CA THR A 102 -1.35 1.20 11.36
C THR A 102 -2.44 0.71 10.39
N VAL A 103 -2.94 -0.52 10.53
CA VAL A 103 -4.07 -1.01 9.74
C VAL A 103 -5.35 -0.22 10.01
N LYS A 104 -5.66 0.09 11.28
CA LYS A 104 -6.83 0.92 11.61
C LYS A 104 -6.71 2.32 11.03
N ALA A 105 -5.57 2.99 11.23
CA ALA A 105 -5.34 4.33 10.71
C ALA A 105 -5.43 4.38 9.16
N THR A 106 -4.85 3.38 8.47
CA THR A 106 -4.96 3.29 7.01
C THR A 106 -6.39 2.98 6.54
N GLN A 107 -7.15 2.18 7.29
CA GLN A 107 -8.56 1.92 7.00
C GLN A 107 -9.44 3.16 7.18
N GLU A 108 -9.21 3.95 8.23
CA GLU A 108 -9.92 5.20 8.48
C GLU A 108 -9.61 6.25 7.40
N ALA A 109 -8.33 6.45 7.10
CA ALA A 109 -7.91 7.34 6.01
C ALA A 109 -8.51 6.92 4.65
N ARG A 110 -8.61 5.62 4.39
CA ARG A 110 -9.28 5.09 3.19
C ARG A 110 -10.77 5.43 3.17
N LYS A 111 -11.45 5.27 4.31
CA LYS A 111 -12.88 5.58 4.43
C LYS A 111 -13.13 7.06 4.15
N GLU A 112 -12.34 7.94 4.76
CA GLU A 112 -12.43 9.40 4.54
C GLU A 112 -12.19 9.78 3.08
N ALA A 113 -11.14 9.21 2.46
CA ALA A 113 -10.85 9.45 1.04
C ALA A 113 -12.00 8.99 0.12
N MET A 114 -12.62 7.83 0.40
CA MET A 114 -13.76 7.33 -0.37
C MET A 114 -15.03 8.15 -0.14
N GLU A 115 -15.27 8.65 1.07
CA GLU A 115 -16.38 9.57 1.35
C GLU A 115 -16.20 10.89 0.60
N ALA A 116 -14.99 11.44 0.58
CA ALA A 116 -14.67 12.63 -0.19
C ALA A 116 -14.90 12.40 -1.69
N ALA A 117 -14.39 11.30 -2.25
CA ALA A 117 -14.60 10.93 -3.65
C ALA A 117 -16.08 10.76 -3.99
N ARG A 118 -16.87 10.16 -3.07
CA ARG A 118 -18.32 10.01 -3.25
C ARG A 118 -19.03 11.37 -3.27
N LYS A 119 -18.67 12.28 -2.36
CA LYS A 119 -19.22 13.65 -2.34
C LYS A 119 -18.91 14.37 -3.66
N THR A 120 -17.66 14.33 -4.12
CA THR A 120 -17.27 14.92 -5.40
C THR A 120 -18.06 14.35 -6.58
N ARG A 121 -18.26 13.02 -6.62
CA ARG A 121 -19.07 12.37 -7.65
C ARG A 121 -20.52 12.86 -7.63
N ILE A 122 -21.13 12.95 -6.46
CA ILE A 122 -22.52 13.41 -6.31
C ILE A 122 -22.65 14.85 -6.83
N THR A 123 -21.79 15.76 -6.38
CA THR A 123 -21.82 17.17 -6.82
C THR A 123 -21.61 17.31 -8.33
N ALA A 124 -20.72 16.52 -8.92
CA ALA A 124 -20.52 16.51 -10.37
C ALA A 124 -21.77 16.03 -11.13
N LEU A 125 -22.45 14.99 -10.64
CA LEU A 125 -23.69 14.48 -11.24
C LEU A 125 -24.84 15.48 -11.12
N GLU A 126 -24.96 16.17 -9.99
CA GLU A 126 -25.97 17.22 -9.78
C GLU A 126 -25.74 18.41 -10.71
N THR A 127 -24.49 18.83 -10.88
CA THR A 127 -24.10 19.88 -11.81
C THR A 127 -24.44 19.48 -13.25
N ALA A 128 -24.09 18.26 -13.67
CA ALA A 128 -24.43 17.74 -14.99
C ALA A 128 -25.94 17.70 -15.22
N ARG A 129 -26.72 17.25 -14.23
CA ARG A 129 -28.19 17.20 -14.31
C ARG A 129 -28.79 18.59 -14.43
N THR A 130 -28.26 19.56 -13.69
CA THR A 130 -28.70 20.96 -13.72
C THR A 130 -28.42 21.59 -15.07
N ALA A 131 -27.21 21.39 -15.61
CA ALA A 131 -26.84 21.86 -16.94
C ALA A 131 -27.72 21.26 -18.05
N MET A 132 -27.97 19.95 -18.00
CA MET A 132 -28.88 19.28 -18.94
C MET A 132 -30.29 19.86 -18.89
N LYS A 133 -30.82 20.06 -17.67
CA LYS A 133 -32.15 20.65 -17.49
C LYS A 133 -32.21 22.07 -18.07
N ALA A 134 -31.24 22.93 -17.76
CA ALA A 134 -31.18 24.29 -18.29
C ALA A 134 -31.11 24.31 -19.83
N ALA A 135 -30.32 23.41 -20.42
CA ALA A 135 -30.23 23.28 -21.88
C ALA A 135 -31.56 22.82 -22.51
N LEU A 136 -32.28 21.88 -21.90
CA LEU A 136 -33.59 21.43 -22.37
C LEU A 136 -34.67 22.51 -22.21
N ASP A 137 -34.65 23.25 -21.11
CA ASP A 137 -35.58 24.35 -20.86
C ASP A 137 -35.35 25.46 -21.91
N SER A 138 -34.09 25.80 -22.20
CA SER A 138 -33.73 26.74 -23.26
C SER A 138 -34.16 26.26 -24.65
N ALA A 139 -33.87 25.00 -25.01
CA ALA A 139 -34.28 24.42 -26.29
C ALA A 139 -35.81 24.41 -26.46
N THR A 140 -36.55 24.14 -25.38
CA THR A 140 -38.02 24.16 -25.37
C THR A 140 -38.54 25.58 -25.59
N ALA A 141 -37.98 26.57 -24.89
CA ALA A 141 -38.35 27.97 -25.07
C ALA A 141 -38.11 28.45 -26.51
N THR A 142 -36.95 28.15 -27.10
CA THR A 142 -36.65 28.49 -28.49
C THR A 142 -37.63 27.84 -29.46
N ARG A 143 -37.95 26.56 -29.28
CA ARG A 143 -38.95 25.86 -30.09
C ARG A 143 -40.31 26.54 -29.99
N ASP A 144 -40.76 26.85 -28.78
CA ASP A 144 -42.10 27.41 -28.56
C ASP A 144 -42.23 28.81 -29.15
N THR A 145 -41.18 29.64 -29.03
CA THR A 145 -41.10 30.93 -29.74
C THR A 145 -41.17 30.73 -31.26
N ALA A 146 -40.40 29.80 -31.82
CA ALA A 146 -40.41 29.53 -33.26
C ALA A 146 -41.79 29.03 -33.76
N LEU A 147 -42.45 28.16 -32.99
CA LEU A 147 -43.81 27.68 -33.31
C LEU A 147 -44.85 28.80 -33.23
N LYS A 148 -44.73 29.70 -32.25
CA LYS A 148 -45.60 30.89 -32.16
C LYS A 148 -45.39 31.79 -33.37
N SER A 149 -44.14 32.11 -33.71
CA SER A 149 -43.83 32.93 -34.90
C SER A 149 -44.33 32.29 -36.20
N ALA A 150 -44.16 30.99 -36.38
CA ALA A 150 -44.67 30.27 -37.55
C ALA A 150 -46.21 30.39 -37.66
N LYS A 151 -46.91 30.24 -36.54
CA LYS A 151 -48.37 30.39 -36.47
C LYS A 151 -48.82 31.82 -36.80
N ASP A 152 -48.14 32.82 -36.26
CA ASP A 152 -48.46 34.24 -36.50
C ASP A 152 -48.26 34.59 -37.99
N VAL A 153 -47.15 34.14 -38.59
CA VAL A 153 -46.89 34.29 -40.04
C VAL A 153 -47.96 33.59 -40.86
N MET A 154 -48.35 32.36 -40.50
CA MET A 154 -49.42 31.62 -41.19
C MET A 154 -50.74 32.40 -41.13
N ASN A 155 -51.13 32.92 -39.97
CA ASN A 155 -52.38 33.65 -39.80
C ASN A 155 -52.40 34.94 -40.63
N THR A 156 -51.29 35.69 -40.68
CA THR A 156 -51.16 36.88 -41.52
C THR A 156 -51.26 36.51 -42.99
N ALA A 157 -50.53 35.48 -43.44
CA ALA A 157 -50.57 35.02 -44.83
C ALA A 157 -51.96 34.50 -45.23
N MET A 158 -52.64 33.78 -44.33
CA MET A 158 -54.00 33.27 -44.54
C MET A 158 -55.03 34.40 -44.65
N THR A 159 -54.90 35.43 -43.82
CA THR A 159 -55.75 36.64 -43.92
C THR A 159 -55.54 37.33 -45.26
N ALA A 160 -54.29 37.55 -45.68
CA ALA A 160 -53.97 38.16 -46.97
C ALA A 160 -54.48 37.33 -48.16
N ALA A 161 -54.32 36.00 -48.10
CA ALA A 161 -54.81 35.09 -49.13
C ALA A 161 -56.33 35.16 -49.28
N LYS A 162 -57.07 35.21 -48.16
CA LYS A 162 -58.53 35.35 -48.15
C LYS A 162 -59.00 36.69 -48.70
N THR A 163 -58.36 37.79 -48.30
CA THR A 163 -58.67 39.12 -48.86
C THR A 163 -58.53 39.14 -50.38
N ASN A 164 -57.59 38.38 -50.92
CA ASN A 164 -57.32 38.28 -52.35
C ASN A 164 -58.07 37.12 -53.04
N ASN A 165 -58.94 36.37 -52.33
CA ASN A 165 -59.60 35.16 -52.82
C ASN A 165 -58.66 34.15 -53.50
N SER A 166 -57.41 34.02 -53.01
CA SER A 166 -56.39 33.17 -53.62
C SER A 166 -56.21 31.85 -52.88
N VAL A 167 -56.73 30.77 -53.46
CA VAL A 167 -56.56 29.39 -52.95
C VAL A 167 -55.10 28.93 -53.00
N GLU A 168 -54.35 29.38 -54.00
CA GLU A 168 -52.92 29.07 -54.14
C GLU A 168 -52.10 29.71 -53.01
N ALA A 169 -52.39 30.97 -52.67
CA ALA A 169 -51.77 31.63 -51.53
C ALA A 169 -52.17 30.97 -50.20
N GLU A 170 -53.40 30.47 -50.08
CA GLU A 170 -53.81 29.70 -48.92
C GLU A 170 -52.98 28.42 -48.74
N LYS A 171 -52.81 27.67 -49.83
CA LYS A 171 -52.00 26.44 -49.85
C LYS A 171 -50.54 26.75 -49.50
N ALA A 172 -49.97 27.76 -50.13
CA ALA A 172 -48.60 28.19 -49.88
C ALA A 172 -48.36 28.58 -48.40
N ALA A 173 -49.32 29.28 -47.77
CA ALA A 173 -49.24 29.63 -46.35
C ALA A 173 -49.21 28.39 -45.44
N ARG A 174 -50.05 27.38 -45.72
CA ARG A 174 -50.07 26.12 -44.96
C ARG A 174 -48.79 25.32 -45.15
N ASP A 175 -48.29 25.23 -46.38
CA ASP A 175 -47.06 24.51 -46.71
C ASP A 175 -45.84 25.17 -46.04
N ALA A 176 -45.76 26.51 -46.08
CA ALA A 176 -44.72 27.27 -45.40
C ALA A 176 -44.77 27.08 -43.87
N ASN A 177 -45.96 27.11 -43.27
CA ASN A 177 -46.11 26.83 -41.84
C ASN A 177 -45.69 25.41 -41.48
N LYS A 178 -46.07 24.41 -42.29
CA LYS A 178 -45.67 23.01 -42.09
C LYS A 178 -44.14 22.87 -42.13
N ALA A 179 -43.48 23.53 -43.07
CA ALA A 179 -42.03 23.56 -43.17
C ALA A 179 -41.39 24.23 -41.94
N ALA A 180 -41.90 25.40 -41.52
CA ALA A 180 -41.40 26.13 -40.35
C ALA A 180 -41.55 25.32 -39.04
N VAL A 181 -42.70 24.66 -38.85
CA VAL A 181 -42.95 23.77 -37.70
C VAL A 181 -41.98 22.59 -37.71
N GLN A 182 -41.69 22.02 -38.87
CA GLN A 182 -40.74 20.91 -39.00
C GLN A 182 -39.32 21.36 -38.61
N VAL A 183 -38.86 22.51 -39.12
CA VAL A 183 -37.56 23.10 -38.77
C VAL A 183 -37.44 23.35 -37.26
N ALA A 184 -38.47 23.91 -36.63
CA ALA A 184 -38.47 24.15 -35.18
C ALA A 184 -38.36 22.85 -34.37
N ARG A 185 -39.04 21.78 -34.80
CA ARG A 185 -38.98 20.46 -34.15
C ARG A 185 -37.63 19.78 -34.33
N ASP A 186 -37.03 19.87 -35.51
CA ASP A 186 -35.73 19.26 -35.80
C ASP A 186 -34.60 19.99 -35.08
N ALA A 187 -34.68 21.32 -34.99
CA ALA A 187 -33.79 22.13 -34.16
C ALA A 187 -33.89 21.73 -32.68
N TYR A 188 -35.11 21.57 -32.14
CA TYR A 188 -35.32 21.08 -30.78
C TYR A 188 -34.71 19.68 -30.55
N LYS A 189 -34.96 18.74 -31.46
CA LYS A 189 -34.38 17.38 -31.36
C LYS A 189 -32.86 17.42 -31.32
N THR A 190 -32.25 18.22 -32.19
CA THR A 190 -30.79 18.39 -32.27
C THR A 190 -30.24 18.96 -30.97
N ALA A 191 -30.84 20.03 -30.45
CA ALA A 191 -30.44 20.65 -29.19
C ALA A 191 -30.64 19.70 -27.99
N ALA A 192 -31.76 18.98 -27.93
CA ALA A 192 -32.04 18.02 -26.87
C ALA A 192 -31.07 16.84 -26.89
N GLN A 193 -30.68 16.38 -28.08
CA GLN A 193 -29.66 15.34 -28.24
C GLN A 193 -28.30 15.82 -27.75
N ALA A 194 -27.87 17.01 -28.18
CA ALA A 194 -26.61 17.62 -27.71
C ALA A 194 -26.57 17.77 -26.18
N ALA A 195 -27.68 18.17 -25.55
CA ALA A 195 -27.80 18.27 -24.10
C ALA A 195 -27.63 16.89 -23.40
N ARG A 196 -28.21 15.82 -23.97
CA ARG A 196 -28.06 14.45 -23.45
C ARG A 196 -26.64 13.94 -23.61
N ASP A 197 -25.99 14.23 -24.74
CA ASP A 197 -24.63 13.79 -25.00
C ASP A 197 -23.65 14.47 -24.04
N ALA A 198 -23.79 15.78 -23.84
CA ALA A 198 -23.00 16.52 -22.85
C ALA A 198 -23.20 15.98 -21.42
N TYR A 199 -24.44 15.64 -21.04
CA TYR A 199 -24.75 15.00 -19.77
C TYR A 199 -24.04 13.64 -19.64
N ASN A 200 -24.14 12.78 -20.65
CA ASN A 200 -23.53 11.46 -20.64
C ASN A 200 -21.99 11.52 -20.53
N VAL A 201 -21.36 12.46 -21.23
CA VAL A 201 -19.92 12.74 -21.11
C VAL A 201 -19.56 13.13 -19.68
N SER A 202 -20.33 14.03 -19.07
CA SER A 202 -20.11 14.49 -17.69
C SER A 202 -20.29 13.37 -16.67
N VAL A 203 -21.34 12.56 -16.82
CA VAL A 203 -21.61 11.38 -15.98
C VAL A 203 -20.47 10.36 -16.08
N LYS A 204 -20.00 10.08 -17.31
CA LYS A 204 -18.89 9.18 -17.53
C LYS A 204 -17.63 9.69 -16.83
N ALA A 205 -17.29 10.97 -16.99
CA ALA A 205 -16.13 11.58 -16.34
C ALA A 205 -16.22 11.48 -14.81
N ALA A 206 -17.38 11.78 -14.22
CA ALA A 206 -17.59 11.68 -12.77
C ALA A 206 -17.42 10.24 -12.25
N ASN A 207 -17.92 9.25 -12.99
CA ASN A 207 -17.78 7.84 -12.63
C ASN A 207 -16.35 7.33 -12.81
N ASP A 208 -15.65 7.75 -13.87
CA ASP A 208 -14.26 7.38 -14.12
C ASP A 208 -13.34 7.95 -13.02
N ALA A 209 -13.55 9.20 -12.62
CA ALA A 209 -12.83 9.81 -11.50
C ALA A 209 -13.09 9.05 -10.18
N PHE A 210 -14.33 8.65 -9.92
CA PHE A 210 -14.67 7.86 -8.74
C PHE A 210 -13.98 6.48 -8.74
N LYS A 211 -13.95 5.79 -9.90
CA LYS A 211 -13.23 4.51 -10.04
C LYS A 211 -11.72 4.68 -9.83
N GLN A 212 -11.13 5.76 -10.33
CA GLN A 212 -9.71 6.05 -10.08
C GLN A 212 -9.44 6.27 -8.60
N ALA A 213 -10.32 6.98 -7.89
CA ALA A 213 -10.23 7.13 -6.44
C ALA A 213 -10.33 5.78 -5.71
N GLU A 214 -11.21 4.88 -6.17
CA GLU A 214 -11.34 3.52 -5.61
C GLU A 214 -10.07 2.67 -5.81
N ILE A 215 -9.45 2.76 -7.00
CA ILE A 215 -8.18 2.09 -7.31
C ILE A 215 -7.06 2.65 -6.44
N ALA A 216 -6.95 3.97 -6.34
CA ALA A 216 -5.95 4.64 -5.49
C ALA A 216 -6.13 4.34 -4.00
N ALA A 217 -7.38 4.13 -3.57
CA ALA A 217 -7.72 3.76 -2.21
C ALA A 217 -7.47 2.28 -1.89
N LYS A 218 -7.16 1.43 -2.88
CA LYS A 218 -6.87 0.02 -2.66
C LYS A 218 -5.43 -0.12 -2.13
N PRO A 219 -5.20 -0.78 -0.98
CA PRO A 219 -3.85 -0.96 -0.47
C PRO A 219 -3.02 -1.79 -1.48
N ALA A 220 -1.76 -1.40 -1.67
CA ALA A 220 -0.78 -2.21 -2.38
C ALA A 220 -0.72 -3.62 -1.74
N PRO A 221 -0.52 -4.69 -2.52
CA PRO A 221 -0.36 -6.02 -1.95
C PRO A 221 0.74 -5.94 -0.89
N ALA A 222 0.45 -6.47 0.30
CA ALA A 222 1.39 -6.47 1.41
C ALA A 222 2.71 -7.06 0.93
N VAL A 223 3.72 -6.21 0.73
CA VAL A 223 5.10 -6.66 0.67
C VAL A 223 5.30 -7.37 2.00
N LYS A 224 5.64 -8.66 1.96
CA LYS A 224 6.20 -9.38 3.10
C LYS A 224 7.43 -8.58 3.52
N THR A 225 7.27 -7.59 4.38
CA THR A 225 8.38 -6.90 5.00
C THR A 225 9.04 -7.94 5.90
N ALA A 226 10.27 -8.29 5.52
CA ALA A 226 11.15 -9.07 6.35
C ALA A 226 11.18 -8.44 7.75
N ALA A 227 11.14 -9.29 8.77
CA ALA A 227 11.12 -8.91 10.17
C ALA A 227 12.18 -7.81 10.45
N PRO A 228 11.88 -6.80 11.27
CA PRO A 228 12.88 -5.82 11.66
C PRO A 228 14.03 -6.55 12.34
N SER A 229 15.23 -6.40 11.79
CA SER A 229 16.49 -6.82 12.40
C SER A 229 16.58 -6.17 13.79
N ALA A 230 16.48 -6.98 14.84
CA ALA A 230 16.75 -6.54 16.19
C ALA A 230 18.25 -6.21 16.30
N THR A 231 18.60 -4.93 16.19
CA THR A 231 19.92 -4.44 16.57
C THR A 231 19.99 -4.42 18.09
N SER A 232 20.38 -5.53 18.71
CA SER A 232 20.76 -5.55 20.12
C SER A 232 22.12 -4.88 20.25
N THR A 233 22.13 -3.60 20.61
CA THR A 233 23.32 -2.89 21.08
C THR A 233 23.72 -3.49 22.43
N ILE A 234 24.64 -4.45 22.43
CA ILE A 234 25.29 -4.93 23.66
C ILE A 234 26.33 -3.89 24.05
N THR A 235 25.98 -2.97 24.94
CA THR A 235 26.95 -2.09 25.58
C THR A 235 27.77 -2.93 26.57
N THR A 236 28.96 -3.35 26.16
CA THR A 236 29.92 -3.98 27.07
C THR A 236 30.68 -2.87 27.79
N THR A 237 30.19 -2.47 28.97
CA THR A 237 30.97 -1.62 29.87
C THR A 237 32.10 -2.46 30.45
N THR A 238 33.31 -2.21 30.00
CA THR A 238 34.55 -2.68 30.65
C THR A 238 35.05 -1.54 31.51
N GLN A 239 34.99 -1.70 32.83
CA GLN A 239 35.93 -1.14 33.80
C GLN A 239 35.78 -1.85 35.14
#